data_AF-A0A0H4CGC7-F1
#
_entry.id   AF-A0A0H4CGC7-F1
#
_cell.length_a   1.000
_cell.length_b   1.000
_cell.length_c   1.000
_cell.angle_alpha   90.00
_cell.angle_beta   90.00
_cell.angle_gamma   90.00
#
_symmetry.space_group_name_H-M   'P 1'
#
loop_
_entity.id
_entity.type
_entity.pdbx_description
1 polymer ?
#
loop_
_entity_poly.entity_id
_entity_poly.type
_entity_poly.pdbx_seq_one_letter_code
_entity_poly.pdbx_strand_id
1 'polypeptide(L)' 'MSMRRRRTARPGMSGRRLLKAQGALAGGLLAAVLVKEFPGIVRELRIYRMTGGLRARRRYP' A
#
# COMPACT_ATOMS: atom_id res chain seq x y z
N MET A 1 22.22 38.80 32.41
CA MET A 1 21.24 39.14 31.35
C MET A 1 21.05 37.90 30.46
N SER A 2 20.06 37.05 30.76
CA SER A 2 19.90 35.74 30.09
C SER A 2 19.07 35.90 28.81
N MET A 3 19.74 35.78 27.67
CA MET A 3 19.14 35.91 26.34
C MET A 3 18.37 34.62 26.02
N ARG A 4 17.08 34.61 26.35
CA ARG A 4 16.15 33.53 25.96
C ARG A 4 16.15 33.45 24.43
N ARG A 5 16.77 32.42 23.87
CA ARG A 5 16.65 32.08 22.44
C ARG A 5 15.16 31.95 22.11
N ARG A 6 14.60 32.96 21.46
CA ARG A 6 13.31 32.83 20.78
C ARG A 6 13.51 31.78 19.70
N ARG A 7 13.10 30.54 19.98
CA ARG A 7 12.85 29.54 18.94
C ARG A 7 11.79 30.17 18.06
N THR A 8 12.23 30.73 16.94
CA THR A 8 11.36 31.14 15.84
C THR A 8 10.51 29.93 15.51
N ALA A 9 9.25 29.94 15.94
CA ALA A 9 8.26 28.98 15.51
C ALA A 9 8.10 29.21 14.01
N ARG A 10 8.90 28.50 13.20
CA ARG A 10 8.61 28.34 11.78
C ARG A 10 7.13 27.95 11.73
N PRO A 11 6.32 28.49 10.80
CA PRO A 11 5.01 27.94 10.51
C PRO A 11 5.20 26.59 9.78
N GLY A 12 5.98 25.70 10.40
CA GLY A 12 6.23 24.35 9.98
C GLY A 12 4.95 23.60 10.24
N MET A 13 4.40 23.04 9.16
CA MET A 13 3.30 22.11 9.14
C MET A 13 3.25 21.29 10.44
N SER A 14 2.18 21.48 11.23
CA SER A 14 1.99 20.80 12.52
C SER A 14 2.32 19.31 12.38
N GLY A 15 3.06 18.72 13.32
CA GLY A 15 3.48 17.31 13.24
C GLY A 15 2.32 16.34 12.96
N ARG A 16 1.10 16.66 13.42
CA ARG A 16 -0.12 15.91 13.09
C ARG A 16 -0.45 15.92 11.59
N ARG A 17 -0.26 17.05 10.89
CA ARG A 17 -0.46 17.15 9.43
C ARG A 17 0.58 16.36 8.67
N LEU A 18 1.84 16.38 9.13
CA LEU A 18 2.90 15.59 8.51
C LEU A 18 2.62 14.08 8.65
N LEU A 19 2.23 13.63 9.84
CA LEU A 19 1.87 12.22 10.08
C LEU A 19 0.69 11.78 9.21
N LYS A 20 -0.35 12.62 9.07
CA LYS A 20 -1.47 12.33 8.17
C LYS A 20 -1.03 12.23 6.70
N ALA A 21 -0.16 13.15 6.25
CA ALA A 21 0.36 13.13 4.88
C ALA A 21 1.21 11.89 4.62
N GLN A 22 2.07 11.49 5.57
CA GLN A 22 2.85 10.27 5.48
C GLN A 22 1.97 9.01 5.44
N GLY A 23 0.94 8.95 6.29
CA GLY A 23 -0.03 7.85 6.29
C GLY A 23 -0.79 7.75 4.98
N ALA A 24 -1.25 8.88 4.44
CA ALA A 24 -1.94 8.92 3.15
C ALA A 24 -1.03 8.51 1.98
N LEU A 25 0.23 8.95 1.98
CA LEU A 25 1.21 8.57 0.96
C LEU A 25 1.55 7.09 1.02
N ALA A 26 1.88 6.56 2.20
CA ALA A 26 2.19 5.15 2.37
C ALA A 26 0.99 4.25 2.04
N GLY A 27 -0.20 4.62 2.52
CA GLY A 27 -1.43 3.88 2.25
C GLY A 27 -1.82 3.92 0.77
N GLY A 28 -1.72 5.07 0.11
CA GLY A 28 -2.01 5.22 -1.31
C GLY A 28 -1.05 4.41 -2.19
N LEU A 29 0.24 4.37 -1.84
CA LEU A 29 1.24 3.60 -2.57
C LEU A 29 1.01 2.10 -2.42
N LEU A 30 0.68 1.64 -1.20
CA LEU A 30 0.30 0.24 -0.96
C LEU A 30 -0.97 -0.14 -1.73
N ALA A 31 -1.99 0.72 -1.73
CA ALA A 31 -3.23 0.50 -2.46
C ALA A 31 -3.00 0.45 -3.98
N ALA A 32 -2.15 1.33 -4.53
CA ALA A 32 -1.81 1.33 -5.94
C ALA A 32 -1.10 0.03 -6.36
N VAL A 33 -0.16 -0.46 -5.54
CA VAL A 33 0.49 -1.76 -5.77
C VAL A 33 -0.54 -2.88 -5.72
N LEU A 34 -1.41 -2.89 -4.71
CA LEU A 34 -2.48 -3.90 -4.63
C LEU A 34 -3.36 -3.88 -5.87
N VAL A 35 -3.86 -2.73 -6.30
CA VAL A 35 -4.70 -2.60 -7.51
C VAL A 35 -3.98 -3.06 -8.77
N LYS A 36 -2.67 -2.84 -8.86
CA LYS A 36 -1.85 -3.27 -10.00
C LYS A 36 -1.62 -4.79 -10.02
N GLU A 37 -1.36 -5.39 -8.87
CA GLU A 37 -1.06 -6.83 -8.75
C GLU A 37 -2.33 -7.70 -8.67
N PHE A 38 -3.46 -7.12 -8.22
CA PHE A 38 -4.76 -7.80 -8.13
C PHE A 38 -5.23 -8.46 -9.44
N PRO A 39 -5.19 -7.80 -10.63
CA PRO A 39 -5.58 -8.44 -11.88
C PRO A 39 -4.66 -9.61 -12.25
N GLY A 40 -3.39 -9.61 -11.84
CA GLY A 40 -2.48 -10.73 -12.02
C GLY A 40 -2.92 -11.95 -11.21
N ILE A 41 -3.19 -11.76 -9.91
CA ILE A 41 -3.68 -12.81 -9.01
C ILE A 41 -5.04 -13.33 -9.45
N VAL A 42 -5.96 -12.43 -9.83
CA VAL A 42 -7.29 -12.80 -10.34
C VAL A 42 -7.18 -13.55 -11.66
N ARG A 43 -6.25 -13.18 -12.55
CA ARG A 43 -5.98 -13.90 -13.80
C ARG A 43 -5.46 -15.31 -13.53
N GLU A 44 -4.50 -15.46 -12.62
CA GLU A 44 -3.96 -16.76 -12.21
C GLU A 44 -5.05 -17.66 -11.62
N LEU A 45 -5.87 -17.11 -10.70
CA LEU A 45 -7.03 -17.80 -10.12
C LEU A 45 -8.07 -18.16 -11.18
N ARG A 46 -8.31 -17.29 -12.16
CA ARG A 46 -9.24 -17.55 -13.26
C ARG A 46 -8.73 -18.67 -14.14
N ILE A 47 -7.44 -18.67 -14.49
CA ILE A 47 -6.79 -19.76 -15.23
C ILE A 47 -6.90 -21.06 -14.41
N TYR A 48 -6.54 -21.03 -13.13
CA TYR A 48 -6.66 -22.17 -12.23
C TYR A 48 -8.10 -22.71 -12.16
N ARG A 49 -9.11 -21.84 -12.16
CA ARG A 49 -10.52 -22.27 -12.24
C ARG A 49 -10.89 -22.84 -13.61
N MET A 50 -10.41 -22.25 -14.71
CA MET A 50 -10.67 -22.73 -16.08
C MET A 50 -10.00 -24.06 -16.37
N THR A 51 -8.78 -24.28 -15.85
CA THR A 51 -8.05 -25.54 -16.03
C THR A 51 -8.59 -26.65 -15.13
N GLY A 52 -9.48 -26.36 -14.17
CA GLY A 52 -10.08 -27.34 -13.27
C GLY A 52 -9.34 -27.52 -11.94
N GLY A 53 -8.40 -26.63 -11.62
CA GLY A 53 -7.64 -26.59 -10.37
C GLY A 53 -6.86 -27.88 -10.08
N LEU A 54 -6.61 -28.17 -8.79
CA LEU A 54 -6.03 -29.44 -8.32
C LEU A 54 -6.80 -30.69 -8.81
N ARG A 55 -8.02 -30.54 -9.32
CA ARG A 55 -8.84 -31.62 -9.90
C ARG A 55 -8.49 -31.94 -11.36
N ALA A 56 -7.85 -31.02 -12.09
CA ALA A 56 -7.36 -31.23 -13.45
C ALA A 56 -6.26 -32.30 -13.53
N ARG A 57 -5.40 -32.29 -12.49
CA ARG A 57 -4.26 -33.21 -12.33
C ARG A 57 -4.68 -34.66 -12.02
N ARG A 58 -5.97 -34.93 -11.85
CA ARG A 58 -6.52 -36.26 -11.59
C ARG A 58 -7.02 -36.98 -12.85
N ARG A 59 -7.00 -36.30 -14.01
CA ARG A 59 -7.54 -36.81 -15.28
C ARG A 59 -6.48 -37.12 -16.35
N TYR A 60 -5.24 -37.36 -15.91
CA TYR A 60 -4.26 -38.13 -16.68
C TYR A 60 -3.68 -39.21 -15.75
N PRO A 61 -3.79 -40.51 -16.11
CA PRO A 61 -3.09 -41.58 -15.39
C PRO A 61 -1.57 -41.44 -15.49
#